data_AF-A0A944SWW2-F1
#
_entry.id   AF-A0A944SWW2-F1
#
_cell.length_a   1.000
_cell.length_b   1.000
_cell.length_c   1.000
_cell.angle_alpha   90.00
_cell.angle_beta   90.00
_cell.angle_gamma   90.00
#
_symmetry.space_group_name_H-M   'P 1'
#
loop_
_entity.id
_entity.type
_entity.pdbx_description
1 polymer ?
#
loop_
_entity_poly.entity_id
_entity_poly.type
_entity_poly.pdbx_seq_one_letter_code
_entity_poly.pdbx_strand_id
1 'polypeptide(L)'
;FLGQRIGLPIVGVGLPGRYIAKYESLTQPIYFDPFNEGRVLSQEDCASLTEQMGYHFEEHYLIAATSRETLTRMMNNLIVIYNKNSESEKARCLSDFIKALSGNFKKN
;
A
#
# COMPACT_ATOMS: atom_id res chain seq x y z
N PHE A 1 -13.23 -2.27 6.13
CA PHE A 1 -12.67 -0.90 6.17
C PHE A 1 -13.75 0.09 6.57
N LEU A 2 -13.42 1.15 7.35
CA LEU A 2 -14.40 2.13 7.85
C LEU A 2 -15.13 2.87 6.72
N GLY A 3 -14.40 3.36 5.70
CA GLY A 3 -14.99 4.07 4.55
C GLY A 3 -16.11 3.28 3.87
N GLN A 4 -15.84 2.02 3.51
CA GLN A 4 -16.85 1.12 2.94
C GLN A 4 -18.08 0.93 3.85
N ARG A 5 -17.86 0.82 5.17
CA ARG A 5 -18.96 0.64 6.14
C ARG A 5 -19.87 1.87 6.24
N ILE A 6 -19.39 3.05 5.86
CA ILE A 6 -20.14 4.31 5.87
C ILE A 6 -20.46 4.82 4.46
N GLY A 7 -20.26 4.00 3.43
CA GLY A 7 -20.57 4.36 2.04
C GLY A 7 -19.59 5.34 1.38
N LEU A 8 -18.41 5.56 1.96
CA LEU A 8 -17.34 6.34 1.34
C LEU A 8 -16.40 5.43 0.52
N PRO A 9 -16.33 5.58 -0.82
CA PRO A 9 -15.51 4.76 -1.70
C PRO A 9 -14.02 5.13 -1.62
N ILE A 10 -13.42 4.91 -0.44
CA ILE A 10 -11.99 5.12 -0.22
C ILE A 10 -11.26 3.79 -0.40
N VAL A 11 -10.30 3.78 -1.31
CA VAL A 11 -9.41 2.65 -1.60
C VAL A 11 -7.96 3.07 -1.37
N GLY A 12 -7.08 2.10 -1.12
CA GLY A 12 -5.65 2.37 -1.04
C GLY A 12 -4.99 2.22 -2.41
N VAL A 13 -3.89 2.94 -2.63
CA VAL A 13 -3.12 2.94 -3.87
C VAL A 13 -1.65 2.74 -3.53
N GLY A 14 -1.03 1.78 -4.20
CA GLY A 14 0.33 1.32 -3.92
C GLY A 14 1.37 1.90 -4.86
N LEU A 15 1.73 3.17 -4.67
CA LEU A 15 2.87 3.75 -5.39
C LEU A 15 4.19 3.05 -5.00
N PRO A 16 5.21 3.04 -5.88
CA PRO A 16 6.56 2.69 -5.49
C PRO A 16 7.01 3.56 -4.30
N GLY A 17 7.48 2.92 -3.22
CA GLY A 17 7.95 3.61 -2.01
C GLY A 17 6.89 4.32 -1.14
N ARG A 18 5.69 4.63 -1.67
CA ARG A 18 4.61 5.34 -0.94
C ARG A 18 3.29 4.56 -0.94
N TYR A 19 2.49 4.67 0.11
CA TYR A 19 1.11 4.16 0.10
C TYR A 19 0.19 5.34 0.33
N ILE A 20 -0.74 5.57 -0.59
CA ILE A 20 -1.68 6.69 -0.53
C ILE A 20 -3.11 6.15 -0.50
N ALA A 21 -4.06 7.03 -0.26
CA ALA A 21 -5.48 6.71 -0.36
C ALA A 21 -6.12 7.50 -1.50
N LYS A 22 -7.14 6.91 -2.09
CA LYS A 22 -7.89 7.43 -3.24
C LYS A 22 -9.37 7.39 -2.87
N TYR A 23 -10.03 8.53 -2.97
CA TYR A 23 -11.48 8.60 -3.02
C TYR A 23 -11.92 8.42 -4.48
N GLU A 24 -12.68 7.37 -4.75
CA GLU A 24 -13.22 7.11 -6.09
C GLU A 24 -14.47 7.97 -6.32
N SER A 25 -14.35 8.94 -7.22
CA SER A 25 -15.46 9.78 -7.67
C SER A 25 -15.91 9.38 -9.07
N LEU A 26 -17.16 9.69 -9.41
CA LEU A 26 -17.69 9.53 -10.76
C LEU A 26 -17.08 10.51 -11.77
N THR A 27 -16.49 11.61 -11.31
CA THR A 27 -15.87 12.64 -12.16
C THR A 27 -14.37 12.54 -12.16
N GLN A 28 -13.72 12.81 -11.02
CA GLN A 28 -12.27 12.83 -10.89
C GLN A 28 -11.86 12.23 -9.52
N PRO A 29 -10.95 11.24 -9.49
CA PRO A 29 -10.43 10.72 -8.22
C PRO A 29 -9.70 11.81 -7.43
N ILE A 30 -9.80 11.72 -6.11
CA ILE A 30 -9.06 12.57 -5.17
C ILE A 30 -8.05 11.68 -4.45
N TYR A 31 -6.78 12.04 -4.53
CA TYR A 31 -5.70 11.34 -3.83
C TYR A 31 -5.33 12.09 -2.56
N PHE A 32 -4.96 11.36 -1.52
CA PHE A 32 -4.48 11.93 -0.28
C PHE A 32 -3.42 11.06 0.38
N ASP A 33 -2.47 11.70 1.04
CA ASP A 33 -1.39 11.05 1.76
C ASP A 33 -1.76 10.88 3.25
N PRO A 34 -2.14 9.67 3.71
CA PRO A 34 -2.50 9.46 5.10
C PRO A 34 -1.29 9.53 6.05
N PHE A 35 -0.06 9.51 5.53
CA PHE A 35 1.18 9.58 6.31
C PHE A 35 1.77 10.99 6.34
N ASN A 36 1.15 11.95 5.64
CA ASN A 36 1.55 13.34 5.61
C ASN A 36 0.32 14.24 5.85
N GLU A 37 -0.28 14.09 7.03
CA GLU A 37 -1.39 14.93 7.54
C GLU A 37 -2.64 14.96 6.63
N GLY A 38 -2.82 13.94 5.78
CA GLY A 38 -3.95 13.91 4.83
C GLY A 38 -3.79 14.87 3.66
N ARG A 39 -2.56 15.31 3.34
CA ARG A 39 -2.27 16.18 2.18
C ARG A 39 -2.97 15.64 0.93
N VAL A 40 -3.78 16.49 0.29
CA VAL A 40 -4.36 16.22 -1.03
C VAL A 40 -3.26 16.24 -2.08
N LEU A 41 -3.28 15.25 -2.97
CA LEU A 41 -2.29 15.07 -4.03
C LEU A 41 -2.95 15.21 -5.40
N SER A 42 -2.29 15.91 -6.31
CA SER A 42 -2.60 15.81 -7.74
C SER A 42 -1.99 14.53 -8.35
N GLN A 43 -2.28 14.27 -9.61
CA GLN A 43 -1.62 13.19 -10.35
C GLN A 43 -0.12 13.47 -10.56
N GLU A 44 0.25 14.74 -10.78
CA GLU A 44 1.63 15.21 -10.88
C GLU A 44 2.38 15.05 -9.54
N ASP A 45 1.71 15.29 -8.41
CA ASP A 45 2.27 14.98 -7.09
C ASP A 45 2.55 13.47 -6.94
N CYS A 46 1.64 12.61 -7.40
CA CYS A 46 1.83 11.16 -7.36
C CYS A 46 2.99 10.69 -8.26
N ALA A 47 3.12 11.30 -9.44
CA ALA A 47 4.27 11.08 -10.33
C ALA A 47 5.58 11.49 -9.67
N SER A 48 5.62 12.70 -9.11
CA SER A 48 6.78 13.24 -8.40
C SER A 48 7.21 12.34 -7.22
N LEU A 49 6.24 11.85 -6.44
CA LEU A 49 6.50 10.91 -5.34
C LEU A 49 7.10 9.58 -5.83
N THR A 50 6.67 9.10 -6.99
CA THR A 50 7.18 7.86 -7.60
C THR A 50 8.61 8.06 -8.11
N GLU A 51 8.87 9.16 -8.79
CA GLU A 51 10.18 9.53 -9.35
C GLU A 51 11.22 9.81 -8.25
N GLN A 52 10.81 10.41 -7.13
CA GLN A 52 11.66 10.57 -5.95
C GLN A 52 12.15 9.24 -5.36
N MET A 53 11.41 8.15 -5.61
CA MET A 53 11.81 6.79 -5.21
C MET A 53 12.68 6.09 -6.27
N GLY A 54 13.00 6.77 -7.38
CA GLY A 54 13.83 6.25 -8.47
C GLY A 54 13.07 5.44 -9.52
N TYR A 55 11.73 5.53 -9.55
CA TYR A 55 10.89 4.82 -10.51
C TYR A 55 10.33 5.80 -11.56
N HIS A 56 10.31 5.40 -12.83
CA HIS A 56 9.54 6.14 -13.83
C HIS A 56 8.04 6.01 -13.50
N PHE A 57 7.30 7.12 -13.54
CA PHE A 57 5.88 7.07 -13.26
C PHE A 57 5.12 6.36 -14.38
N GLU A 58 4.24 5.44 -13.99
CA GLU A 58 3.30 4.78 -14.88
C GLU A 58 1.89 4.91 -14.30
N GLU A 59 0.91 5.17 -15.17
CA GLU A 59 -0.48 5.40 -14.77
C GLU A 59 -1.10 4.22 -14.00
N HIS A 60 -0.62 3.01 -14.28
CA HIS A 60 -1.06 1.79 -13.59
C HIS A 60 -0.77 1.82 -12.08
N TYR A 61 0.18 2.64 -11.61
CA TYR A 61 0.44 2.81 -10.17
C TYR A 61 -0.73 3.48 -9.44
N LEU A 62 -1.65 4.15 -10.14
CA LEU A 62 -2.83 4.79 -9.55
C LEU A 62 -4.04 3.84 -9.41
N ILE A 63 -3.89 2.58 -9.84
CA ILE A 63 -4.92 1.56 -9.70
C ILE A 63 -5.13 1.23 -8.21
N ALA A 64 -6.38 0.96 -7.84
CA ALA A 64 -6.75 0.55 -6.50
C ALA A 64 -6.03 -0.75 -6.13
N ALA A 65 -5.32 -0.74 -5.00
CA ALA A 65 -4.73 -1.93 -4.43
C ALA A 65 -5.84 -2.87 -3.92
N THR A 66 -5.73 -4.14 -4.25
CA THR A 66 -6.56 -5.19 -3.66
C THR A 66 -6.27 -5.33 -2.16
N SER A 67 -7.21 -5.90 -1.41
CA SER A 67 -6.98 -6.18 0.02
C SER A 67 -5.75 -7.07 0.26
N ARG A 68 -5.43 -7.98 -0.68
CA ARG A 68 -4.24 -8.84 -0.60
C ARG A 68 -2.95 -8.05 -0.79
N GLU A 69 -2.91 -7.14 -1.75
CA GLU A 69 -1.74 -6.26 -1.99
C GLU A 69 -1.53 -5.29 -0.83
N THR A 70 -2.61 -4.66 -0.33
CA THR A 70 -2.55 -3.82 0.86
C THR A 70 -1.96 -4.59 2.04
N LEU A 71 -2.52 -5.76 2.35
CA LEU A 71 -2.08 -6.55 3.50
C LEU A 71 -0.62 -7.02 3.34
N THR A 72 -0.26 -7.51 2.16
CA THR A 72 1.13 -7.92 1.84
C THR A 72 2.10 -6.75 2.03
N ARG A 73 1.76 -5.56 1.55
CA ARG A 73 2.59 -4.37 1.71
C ARG A 73 2.75 -3.98 3.17
N MET A 74 1.67 -3.95 3.95
CA MET A 74 1.74 -3.62 5.37
C MET A 74 2.60 -4.63 6.15
N MET A 75 2.48 -5.92 5.82
CA MET A 75 3.36 -6.95 6.41
C MET A 75 4.82 -6.76 6.03
N ASN A 76 5.13 -6.46 4.76
CA ASN A 76 6.51 -6.16 4.33
C ASN A 76 7.10 -4.95 5.06
N ASN A 77 6.32 -3.88 5.26
CA ASN A 77 6.77 -2.72 6.03
C ASN A 77 7.12 -3.11 7.48
N LEU A 78 6.27 -3.92 8.12
CA LEU A 78 6.51 -4.40 9.49
C LEU A 78 7.70 -5.36 9.57
N ILE A 79 7.90 -6.23 8.58
CA ILE A 79 9.08 -7.11 8.51
C ILE A 79 10.37 -6.28 8.53
N VAL A 80 10.43 -5.20 7.75
CA VAL A 80 11.59 -4.28 7.75
C VAL A 80 11.81 -3.66 9.13
N ILE A 81 10.74 -3.21 9.80
CA ILE A 81 10.83 -2.61 11.15
C ILE A 81 11.29 -3.65 12.18
N TYR A 82 10.70 -4.84 12.19
CA TYR A 82 11.05 -5.91 13.13
C TYR A 82 12.49 -6.38 12.94
N ASN A 83 12.96 -6.51 11.70
CA ASN A 83 14.37 -6.84 11.44
C ASN A 83 15.32 -5.75 11.97
N LYS A 84 14.99 -4.47 11.81
CA LYS A 84 15.78 -3.35 12.36
C LYS A 84 15.83 -3.36 13.90
N ASN A 85 14.78 -3.87 14.54
CA ASN A 85 14.67 -3.97 15.99
C ASN A 85 15.17 -5.31 16.57
N SER A 86 15.78 -6.18 15.74
CA SER A 86 16.19 -7.54 16.12
C SER A 86 15.04 -8.45 16.60
N GLU A 87 13.80 -8.17 16.18
CA GLU A 87 12.59 -8.95 16.49
C GLU A 87 12.32 -10.03 15.42
N SER A 88 13.32 -10.89 15.18
CA SER A 88 13.33 -11.86 14.06
C SER A 88 12.13 -12.81 14.02
N GLU A 89 11.63 -13.26 15.18
CA GLU A 89 10.47 -14.14 15.25
C GLU A 89 9.19 -13.49 14.72
N LYS A 90 9.00 -12.19 14.96
CA LYS A 90 7.83 -11.44 14.44
C LYS A 90 7.95 -11.26 12.92
N ALA A 91 9.15 -10.94 12.43
CA ALA A 91 9.42 -10.83 10.99
C ALA A 91 9.18 -12.18 10.27
N ARG A 92 9.62 -13.29 10.87
CA ARG A 92 9.39 -14.65 10.36
C ARG A 92 7.90 -14.98 10.29
N CYS A 93 7.16 -14.70 11.37
CA CYS A 93 5.71 -14.93 11.43
C CYS A 93 4.96 -14.20 10.29
N LEU A 94 5.25 -12.91 10.07
CA LEU A 94 4.65 -12.16 8.96
C LEU A 94 5.06 -12.69 7.58
N SER A 95 6.31 -13.13 7.42
CA SER A 95 6.77 -13.74 6.17
C SER A 95 6.01 -15.03 5.85
N ASP A 96 5.69 -15.82 6.87
CA ASP A 96 4.91 -17.05 6.71
C ASP A 96 3.43 -16.76 6.35
N PHE A 97 2.85 -15.68 6.90
CA PHE A 97 1.52 -15.21 6.46
C PHE A 97 1.52 -14.77 4.99
N ILE A 98 2.55 -14.06 4.53
CA ILE A 98 2.67 -13.68 3.10
C ILE A 98 2.75 -14.93 2.20
N LYS A 99 3.51 -15.96 2.61
CA LYS A 99 3.57 -17.24 1.87
C LYS A 99 2.20 -17.92 1.80
N ALA A 100 1.48 -17.97 2.92
CA ALA A 100 0.13 -18.51 2.96
C ALA A 100 -0.84 -17.74 2.04
N LEU A 101 -0.74 -16.41 2.00
CA LEU A 101 -1.53 -15.57 1.11
C LEU A 101 -1.15 -15.73 -0.37
N SER A 102 0.07 -16.12 -0.71
CA SER A 102 0.44 -16.36 -2.12
C SER A 102 0.05 -17.76 -2.63
N GLY A 103 -0.53 -18.62 -1.78
CA GLY A 103 -0.87 -20.00 -2.14
C GLY A 103 0.36 -20.93 -2.24
N ASN A 104 1.55 -20.43 -1.91
CA ASN A 104 2.80 -21.16 -2.00
C ASN A 104 3.08 -21.95 -0.71
N PHE A 105 2.25 -22.93 -0.41
CA PHE A 105 2.62 -23.97 0.55
C PHE A 105 3.44 -25.04 -0.21
N LYS A 106 4.77 -25.01 -0.06
CA LYS A 106 5.54 -26.24 -0.29
C LYS A 106 5.12 -27.21 0.81
N LYS A 107 4.34 -28.23 0.44
CA LYS A 107 4.19 -29.44 1.25
C LYS A 107 5.59 -30.05 1.39
N ASN A 108 6.12 -30.04 2.60
CA ASN A 108 7.13 -31.02 3.01
C ASN A 108 6.40 -32.28 3.45
#